data_AF-A0A1R1JUB7-F1
#
_entry.id   AF-A0A1R1JUB7-F1
#
_cell.length_a   1.000
_cell.length_b   1.000
_cell.length_c   1.000
_cell.angle_alpha   90.00
_cell.angle_beta   90.00
_cell.angle_gamma   90.00
#
_symmetry.space_group_name_H-M   'P 1'
#
loop_
_entity.id
_entity.type
_entity.pdbx_description
1 polymer ?
#
loop_
_entity_poly.entity_id
_entity_poly.type
_entity_poly.pdbx_seq_one_letter_code
_entity_poly.pdbx_strand_id
1 'polypeptide(L)'
;MPQRLRPGTRATLQVRQLMPGEFAWIITLLEPETGNVRSTNYSERRYASQDEASAAGKAAVVEFLGRDASDGMEAPRDGKIGRG
;
A
#
# COMPACT_ATOMS: atom_id res chain seq x y z
N MET A 1 -11.61 -2.50 -13.31
CA MET A 1 -10.42 -1.78 -13.79
C MET A 1 -9.36 -1.89 -12.68
N PRO A 2 -8.41 -2.84 -12.73
CA PRO A 2 -7.39 -2.95 -11.70
C PRO A 2 -6.38 -1.80 -11.90
N GLN A 3 -6.34 -0.88 -10.95
CA GLN A 3 -5.42 0.25 -10.99
C GLN A 3 -4.04 -0.25 -10.56
N ARG A 4 -3.19 -0.66 -11.49
CA ARG A 4 -1.82 -1.14 -11.20
C ARG A 4 -0.99 -0.03 -10.54
N LEU A 5 -0.26 -0.28 -9.44
CA LEU A 5 0.75 0.68 -8.95
C LEU A 5 1.83 0.85 -10.01
N ARG A 6 2.15 2.11 -10.31
CA ARG A 6 3.16 2.45 -11.33
C ARG A 6 4.56 2.29 -10.72
N PRO A 7 5.57 1.87 -11.51
CA PRO A 7 6.96 1.94 -11.08
C PRO A 7 7.28 3.34 -10.56
N GLY A 8 7.93 3.43 -9.38
CA GLY A 8 8.21 4.70 -8.71
C GLY A 8 7.14 5.21 -7.77
N THR A 9 6.00 4.50 -7.60
CA THR A 9 5.00 4.85 -6.58
C THR A 9 5.66 4.97 -5.21
N ARG A 10 5.46 6.12 -4.56
CA ARG A 10 6.04 6.42 -3.24
C ARG A 10 4.97 6.18 -2.19
N ALA A 11 5.33 5.45 -1.13
CA ALA A 11 4.51 5.32 0.06
C ALA A 11 5.13 6.16 1.19
N THR A 12 4.31 6.91 1.90
CA THR A 12 4.71 7.55 3.16
C THR A 12 4.03 6.84 4.31
N LEU A 13 4.77 6.64 5.40
CA LEU A 13 4.26 6.11 6.65
C LEU A 13 4.35 7.18 7.71
N GLN A 14 3.23 7.50 8.34
CA GLN A 14 3.15 8.38 9.48
C GLN A 14 2.59 7.60 10.66
N VAL A 15 3.17 7.79 11.84
CA VAL A 15 2.62 7.28 13.10
C VAL A 15 2.09 8.46 13.87
N ARG A 16 0.85 8.37 14.33
CA ARG A 16 0.18 9.40 15.12
C ARG A 16 -0.30 8.83 16.42
N GLN A 17 -0.10 9.58 17.49
CA GLN A 17 -0.79 9.34 18.75
C GLN A 17 -2.21 9.89 18.63
N LEU A 18 -3.20 9.07 18.97
CA LEU A 18 -4.61 9.47 18.96
C LEU A 18 -5.11 9.79 20.37
N MET A 19 -4.66 9.00 21.34
CA MET A 19 -4.88 9.19 22.78
C MET A 19 -3.58 8.89 23.54
N PRO A 20 -3.42 9.34 24.80
CA PRO A 20 -2.28 8.96 25.62
C PRO A 20 -2.14 7.43 25.69
N GLY A 21 -0.99 6.90 25.27
CA GLY A 21 -0.75 5.46 25.17
C GLY A 21 -1.36 4.74 23.95
N GLU A 22 -2.09 5.44 23.07
CA GLU A 22 -2.65 4.85 21.86
C GLU A 22 -2.09 5.48 20.57
N PHE A 23 -1.48 4.63 19.75
CA PHE A 23 -0.86 5.00 18.49
C PHE A 23 -1.55 4.32 17.32
N ALA A 24 -1.55 5.01 16.19
CA ALA A 24 -2.08 4.53 14.92
C ALA A 24 -1.10 4.88 13.80
N TRP A 25 -1.02 4.02 12.79
CA TRP A 25 -0.29 4.33 11.57
C TRP A 25 -1.22 4.84 10.47
N ILE A 26 -0.66 5.65 9.59
CA ILE A 26 -1.30 6.19 8.39
C ILE A 26 -0.35 5.97 7.23
N ILE A 27 -0.83 5.33 6.18
CA ILE A 27 -0.07 5.11 4.95
C ILE A 27 -0.70 5.97 3.86
N THR A 28 0.12 6.79 3.20
CA THR A 28 -0.31 7.53 2.02
C THR A 28 0.47 7.05 0.81
N LEU A 29 -0.24 6.59 -0.21
CA LEU A 29 0.33 6.23 -1.51
C LEU A 29 0.25 7.44 -2.42
N LEU A 30 1.38 7.79 -3.03
CA LEU A 30 1.51 8.91 -3.94
C LEU A 30 1.73 8.40 -5.36
N GLU A 31 1.05 9.02 -6.32
CA GLU A 31 1.31 8.78 -7.73
C GLU A 31 2.71 9.32 -8.11
N PRO A 32 3.54 8.52 -8.81
CA PRO A 32 4.91 8.93 -9.13
C PRO A 32 4.98 10.11 -10.10
N GLU A 33 4.04 10.19 -11.04
CA GLU A 33 4.09 11.17 -12.13
C GLU A 33 3.62 12.56 -11.69
N THR A 34 2.61 12.59 -10.82
CA THR A 34 1.94 13.82 -10.39
C THR A 34 2.27 14.23 -8.96
N GLY A 35 2.76 13.29 -8.14
CA GLY A 35 2.90 13.49 -6.69
C GLY A 35 1.56 13.53 -5.94
N ASN A 36 0.44 13.29 -6.63
CA ASN A 36 -0.89 13.34 -6.02
C ASN A 36 -1.14 12.16 -5.10
N VAL A 37 -2.01 12.35 -4.12
CA VAL A 37 -2.46 11.27 -3.24
C VAL A 37 -3.33 10.32 -4.03
N ARG A 38 -2.85 9.08 -4.18
CA ARG A 38 -3.60 7.98 -4.77
C ARG A 38 -4.53 7.33 -3.75
N SER A 39 -4.04 7.12 -2.54
CA SER A 39 -4.82 6.47 -1.47
C SER A 39 -4.24 6.77 -0.10
N THR A 40 -5.11 6.87 0.91
CA THR A 40 -4.72 6.99 2.32
C THR A 40 -5.39 5.88 3.11
N ASN A 41 -4.57 5.02 3.73
CA ASN A 41 -5.02 3.93 4.59
C ASN A 41 -4.68 4.23 6.04
N TYR A 42 -5.55 3.83 6.95
CA TYR A 42 -5.43 4.05 8.38
C TYR A 42 -5.35 2.72 9.11
N SER A 43 -4.62 2.68 10.22
CA SER A 43 -4.64 1.51 11.09
C SER A 43 -6.00 1.37 11.75
N GLU A 44 -6.67 0.26 11.47
CA GLU A 44 -7.91 -0.13 12.17
C GLU A 44 -7.62 -0.43 13.64
N ARG A 45 -6.45 -1.05 13.89
CA ARG A 45 -5.95 -1.34 15.23
C ARG A 45 -5.27 -0.12 15.86
N ARG A 46 -5.40 -0.01 17.18
CA ARG A 46 -4.60 0.89 18.03
C ARG A 46 -3.46 0.11 18.68
N TYR A 47 -2.29 0.72 18.72
CA TYR A 47 -1.06 0.15 19.26
C TYR A 47 -0.69 0.83 20.56
N ALA A 48 -0.06 0.09 21.47
CA ALA A 48 0.30 0.60 22.79
C ALA A 48 1.56 1.48 22.77
N SER A 49 2.31 1.45 21.66
CA SER A 49 3.54 2.21 21.49
C SER A 49 3.73 2.70 20.06
N GLN A 50 4.52 3.77 19.92
CA GLN A 50 4.91 4.31 18.62
C GLN A 50 5.73 3.29 17.81
N ASP A 51 6.63 2.55 18.44
CA ASP A 51 7.47 1.55 17.78
C ASP A 51 6.64 0.39 17.22
N GLU A 52 5.66 -0.10 17.97
CA GLU A 52 4.74 -1.15 17.52
C GLU A 52 3.89 -0.67 16.34
N ALA A 53 3.34 0.54 16.41
CA ALA A 53 2.61 1.15 15.30
C ALA A 53 3.51 1.34 14.06
N SER A 54 4.77 1.74 14.25
CA SER A 54 5.74 1.93 13.18
C SER A 54 6.10 0.61 12.51
N ALA A 55 6.37 -0.44 13.28
CA ALA A 55 6.68 -1.77 12.75
C ALA A 55 5.51 -2.34 11.95
N ALA A 56 4.29 -2.25 12.50
CA ALA A 56 3.08 -2.70 11.82
C ALA A 56 2.79 -1.87 10.56
N GLY A 57 2.95 -0.55 10.62
CA GLY A 57 2.78 0.33 9.47
C GLY A 57 3.78 0.06 8.36
N LYS A 58 5.05 -0.23 8.69
CA LYS A 58 6.07 -0.63 7.70
C LYS A 58 5.71 -1.95 7.02
N ALA A 59 5.26 -2.94 7.80
CA ALA A 59 4.79 -4.21 7.25
C ALA A 59 3.62 -4.01 6.30
N ALA A 60 2.65 -3.17 6.68
CA ALA A 60 1.53 -2.80 5.82
C ALA A 60 1.97 -2.07 4.55
N VAL A 61 2.94 -1.15 4.60
CA VAL A 61 3.51 -0.50 3.40
C VAL A 61 4.11 -1.54 2.44
N VAL A 62 4.89 -2.48 2.97
CA VAL A 62 5.49 -3.55 2.16
C VAL A 62 4.41 -4.44 1.54
N GLU A 63 3.36 -4.76 2.29
CA GLU A 63 2.22 -5.53 1.77
C GLU A 63 1.48 -4.75 0.68
N PHE A 64 1.22 -3.44 0.86
CA PHE A 64 0.57 -2.60 -0.14
C PHE A 64 1.40 -2.49 -1.42
N LEU A 65 2.71 -2.28 -1.31
CA LEU A 65 3.60 -2.22 -2.47
C LEU A 65 3.82 -3.60 -3.11
N GLY A 66 3.81 -4.67 -2.31
CA GLY A 66 4.01 -6.05 -2.74
C GLY A 66 2.79 -6.66 -3.43
N ARG A 67 1.57 -6.46 -2.90
CA ARG A 67 0.32 -6.94 -3.52
C ARG A 67 0.12 -6.36 -4.91
N ASP A 68 0.34 -5.07 -5.08
CA ASP A 68 0.19 -4.40 -6.37
C ASP A 68 1.33 -4.72 -7.36
N ALA A 69 2.51 -5.12 -6.87
CA ALA A 69 3.59 -5.65 -7.70
C ALA A 69 3.29 -7.08 -8.19
N SER A 70 2.62 -7.89 -7.36
CA SER A 70 2.25 -9.28 -7.68
C SER A 70 0.96 -9.42 -8.51
N ASP A 71 0.02 -8.48 -8.42
CA ASP A 71 -1.18 -8.43 -9.31
C ASP A 71 -0.82 -8.13 -10.78
N GLY A 72 0.43 -7.72 -11.05
CA GLY A 72 1.00 -7.60 -12.39
C GLY A 72 1.57 -8.90 -12.98
N MET A 73 1.55 -10.01 -12.23
CA MET A 73 2.13 -11.30 -12.64
C MET A 73 1.12 -12.44 -12.53
N GLU A 74 -0.16 -12.19 -12.85
CA GLU A 74 -1.06 -13.28 -13.24
C GLU A 74 -0.84 -13.61 -14.72
N ALA A 75 -0.25 -14.80 -14.92
CA ALA A 75 0.04 -15.57 -16.13
C ALA A 75 -0.38 -15.00 -17.50
N PRO A 76 0.50 -15.06 -18.53
CA PRO A 76 0.06 -14.89 -19.91
C PRO A 76 -0.91 -16.04 -20.22
N ARG A 77 -2.21 -15.77 -20.20
CA ARG A 77 -3.15 -16.63 -20.93
C ARG A 77 -2.91 -16.36 -22.40
N ASP A 78 -2.00 -17.14 -22.96
CA ASP A 78 -1.77 -17.36 -24.39
C ASP A 78 -3.08 -17.20 -25.16
N GLY A 79 -3.21 -16.06 -25.83
CA GLY A 79 -4.24 -15.83 -26.82
C GLY A 79 -3.88 -16.61 -28.07
N LYS A 80 -4.33 -17.86 -28.16
CA LYS A 80 -4.46 -18.52 -29.47
C LYS A 80 -5.87 -18.30 -30.00
N ILE A 81 -6.04 -17.16 -30.66
CA ILE A 81 -7.10 -16.93 -31.64
C ILE A 81 -6.93 -17.96 -32.77
N GLY A 82 -7.74 -19.01 -32.77
CA GLY A 82 -7.81 -20.04 -33.81
C GLY A 82 -9.09 -19.89 -34.62
N ARG A 83 -8.93 -19.33 -35.82
CA ARG A 83 -9.89 -19.30 -36.93
C ARG A 83 -10.30 -20.74 -37.31
N GLY A 84 -11.57 -20.99 -37.61
CA GLY A 84 -12.07 -22.26 -38.13
C GLY A 84 -13.59 -22.37 -38.08
#